data_AF-K1S919-F1
#
_entry.id   AF-K1S919-F1
#
_cell.length_a   1.000
_cell.length_b   1.000
_cell.length_c   1.000
_cell.angle_alpha   90.00
_cell.angle_beta   90.00
_cell.angle_gamma   90.00
#
_symmetry.space_group_name_H-M   'P 1'
#
loop_
_entity.id
_entity.type
_entity.pdbx_description
1 polymer ?
#
loop_
_entity_poly.entity_id
_entity_poly.type
_entity_poly.pdbx_seq_one_letter_code
_entity_poly.pdbx_strand_id
1 'polypeptide(L)'
;NVTFPSFRLGEIYLNYIEAVFECERNGISDPDVSRDLAMQYWDELRDRSGMASILEAYPSATPDEMVELVRRERRVELAFEGLRFYDTRTWMIATQTDNGPMYGMDTSVPGSGTTTPDGFWRRVSFENRIFRNNHYLFPFPQRELDRNKLLTQNYGW
;
A
#
# COMPACT_ATOMS: atom_id res chain seq x y z
N ASN A 1 -15.81 -21.90 -7.41
CA ASN A 1 -16.08 -20.45 -7.43
C ASN A 1 -15.48 -19.81 -6.20
N VAL A 2 -14.39 -19.05 -6.38
CA VAL A 2 -13.88 -18.16 -5.33
C VAL A 2 -14.43 -16.78 -5.65
N THR A 3 -15.16 -16.18 -4.70
CA THR A 3 -15.65 -14.81 -4.83
C THR A 3 -14.51 -13.85 -4.53
N PHE A 4 -14.22 -12.93 -5.45
CA PHE A 4 -13.25 -11.87 -5.20
C PHE A 4 -13.95 -10.72 -4.46
N PRO A 5 -13.57 -10.38 -3.22
CA PRO A 5 -14.21 -9.30 -2.48
C PRO A 5 -13.88 -7.95 -3.14
N SER A 6 -14.89 -7.14 -3.44
CA SER A 6 -14.67 -5.73 -3.81
C SER A 6 -14.47 -4.84 -2.59
N PHE A 7 -15.08 -5.21 -1.47
CA PHE A 7 -14.91 -4.60 -0.15
C PHE A 7 -14.96 -5.70 0.89
N ARG A 8 -14.18 -5.56 1.96
CA ARG A 8 -14.25 -6.44 3.13
C ARG A 8 -13.97 -5.68 4.41
N LEU A 9 -14.42 -6.25 5.54
CA LEU A 9 -14.36 -5.58 6.83
C LEU A 9 -12.95 -5.09 7.22
N GLY A 10 -11.90 -5.85 6.87
CA GLY A 10 -10.53 -5.46 7.17
C GLY A 10 -10.08 -4.16 6.49
N GLU A 11 -10.59 -3.87 5.29
CA GLU A 11 -10.36 -2.58 4.65
C GLU A 11 -11.05 -1.45 5.42
N ILE A 12 -12.29 -1.66 5.88
CA ILE A 12 -13.05 -0.64 6.64
C ILE A 12 -12.35 -0.30 7.95
N TYR A 13 -11.84 -1.32 8.66
CA TYR A 13 -11.03 -1.13 9.86
C TYR A 13 -9.78 -0.31 9.55
N LEU A 14 -9.01 -0.70 8.53
CA LEU A 14 -7.78 0.02 8.16
C LEU A 14 -8.04 1.45 7.70
N ASN A 15 -9.14 1.71 7.00
CA ASN A 15 -9.54 3.07 6.61
C ASN A 15 -9.80 3.95 7.85
N TYR A 16 -10.51 3.40 8.85
CA TYR A 16 -10.77 4.10 10.12
C TYR A 16 -9.48 4.34 10.91
N ILE A 17 -8.66 3.30 11.05
CA ILE A 17 -7.38 3.36 11.76
C ILE A 17 -6.48 4.43 11.13
N GLU A 18 -6.29 4.42 9.80
CA GLU A 18 -5.49 5.42 9.10
C GLU A 18 -6.01 6.84 9.34
N ALA A 19 -7.32 7.06 9.24
CA ALA A 19 -7.93 8.37 9.48
C ALA A 19 -7.68 8.88 10.91
N VAL A 20 -7.81 8.02 11.92
CA VAL A 20 -7.58 8.38 13.33
C VAL A 20 -6.12 8.79 13.57
N PHE A 21 -5.16 8.02 13.04
CA PHE A 21 -3.74 8.34 13.18
C PHE A 21 -3.31 9.55 12.35
N GLU A 22 -3.95 9.80 11.21
CA GLU A 22 -3.77 11.04 10.46
C GLU A 22 -4.28 12.26 11.24
N CYS A 23 -5.42 12.16 11.92
CA CYS A 23 -5.90 13.20 12.82
C CYS A 23 -4.90 13.46 13.96
N GLU A 24 -4.41 12.40 14.63
CA GLU A 24 -3.42 12.49 15.70
C GLU A 24 -2.12 13.17 15.22
N ARG A 25 -1.60 12.74 14.07
CA ARG A 25 -0.40 13.31 13.45
C ARG A 25 -0.55 14.81 13.15
N ASN A 26 -1.72 15.23 12.70
CA ASN A 26 -1.99 16.62 12.34
C ASN A 26 -2.52 17.46 13.53
N GLY A 27 -2.57 16.90 14.74
CA GLY A 27 -3.08 17.60 15.93
C GLY A 27 -4.57 17.96 15.86
N ILE A 28 -5.35 17.21 15.08
CA ILE A 28 -6.80 17.40 14.95
C ILE A 28 -7.49 16.69 16.12
N SER A 29 -8.29 17.43 16.88
CA SER A 29 -9.11 16.90 17.97
C SER A 29 -10.58 16.96 17.57
N ASP A 30 -11.24 15.82 17.55
CA ASP A 30 -12.65 15.65 17.21
C ASP A 30 -13.27 14.62 18.16
N PRO A 31 -14.45 14.89 18.76
CA PRO A 31 -15.10 13.97 19.69
C PRO A 31 -15.47 12.61 19.07
N ASP A 32 -15.62 12.53 17.75
CA ASP A 32 -15.95 11.30 17.03
C ASP A 32 -14.70 10.48 16.64
N VAL A 33 -13.49 11.01 16.87
CA VAL A 33 -12.21 10.33 16.62
C VAL A 33 -11.75 9.61 17.88
N SER A 34 -11.81 8.27 17.87
CA SER A 34 -11.42 7.44 19.02
C SER A 34 -10.16 6.63 18.72
N ARG A 35 -9.07 7.02 19.40
CA ARG A 35 -7.80 6.30 19.36
C ARG A 35 -7.93 4.87 19.92
N ASP A 36 -8.64 4.72 21.02
CA ASP A 36 -8.83 3.42 21.67
C ASP A 36 -9.59 2.45 20.75
N LEU A 37 -10.62 2.93 20.05
CA LEU A 37 -11.36 2.12 19.10
C LEU A 37 -10.51 1.73 17.88
N ALA A 38 -9.67 2.64 17.37
CA ALA A 38 -8.73 2.32 16.30
C ALA A 38 -7.73 1.24 16.73
N MET A 39 -7.20 1.34 17.95
CA MET A 39 -6.32 0.33 18.52
C MET A 39 -7.01 -1.03 18.66
N GLN A 40 -8.25 -1.05 19.15
CA GLN A 40 -9.04 -2.27 19.24
C GLN A 40 -9.19 -2.95 17.87
N TYR A 41 -9.58 -2.21 16.82
CA TYR A 41 -9.72 -2.80 15.49
C TYR A 41 -8.39 -3.27 14.91
N TRP A 42 -7.28 -2.59 15.22
CA TRP A 42 -5.97 -3.03 14.77
C TRP A 42 -5.55 -4.33 15.47
N ASP A 43 -5.78 -4.44 16.77
CA ASP A 43 -5.53 -5.67 17.51
C ASP A 43 -6.43 -6.81 16.99
N GLU A 44 -7.71 -6.57 16.71
CA GLU A 44 -8.61 -7.56 16.08
C GLU A 44 -8.07 -8.10 14.73
N LEU A 45 -7.49 -7.23 13.89
CA LEU A 45 -6.88 -7.64 12.62
C LEU A 45 -5.64 -8.52 12.83
N ARG A 46 -4.79 -8.14 13.78
CA ARG A 46 -3.51 -8.79 14.07
C ARG A 46 -3.71 -10.11 14.81
N ASP A 47 -4.61 -10.16 15.77
CA ASP A 47 -4.98 -11.39 16.48
C ASP A 47 -5.53 -12.45 15.52
N ARG A 48 -6.36 -12.04 14.55
CA ARG A 48 -6.89 -12.94 13.51
C ARG A 48 -5.79 -13.57 12.65
N SER A 49 -4.64 -12.90 12.48
CA SER A 49 -3.47 -13.43 11.78
C SER A 49 -2.40 -14.03 12.70
N GLY A 50 -2.66 -14.10 14.02
CA GLY A 50 -1.72 -14.63 15.01
C GLY A 50 -0.52 -13.72 15.29
N MET A 51 -0.64 -12.42 15.00
CA MET A 51 0.39 -11.42 15.27
C MET A 51 0.14 -10.73 16.61
N ALA A 52 1.21 -10.47 17.36
CA ALA A 52 1.14 -9.66 18.58
C ALA A 52 0.58 -8.25 18.30
N SER A 53 0.03 -7.57 19.30
CA SER A 53 -0.45 -6.18 19.19
C SER A 53 0.60 -5.26 18.57
N ILE A 54 0.17 -4.21 17.85
CA ILE A 54 1.10 -3.28 17.22
C ILE A 54 1.97 -2.54 18.24
N LEU A 55 1.44 -2.21 19.43
CA LEU A 55 2.21 -1.56 20.50
C LEU A 55 3.13 -2.51 21.24
N GLU A 56 2.86 -3.82 21.22
CA GLU A 56 3.82 -4.81 21.72
C GLU A 56 5.03 -4.90 20.77
N ALA A 57 4.77 -4.92 19.46
CA ALA A 57 5.82 -4.98 18.46
C ALA A 57 6.62 -3.67 18.32
N TYR A 58 5.97 -2.52 18.57
CA TYR A 58 6.52 -1.18 18.41
C TYR A 58 6.15 -0.27 19.60
N PRO A 59 6.71 -0.52 20.80
CA PRO A 59 6.29 0.14 22.04
C PRO A 59 6.62 1.63 22.14
N SER A 60 7.50 2.13 21.27
CA SER A 60 7.94 3.54 21.28
C SER A 60 7.62 4.25 19.96
N ALA A 61 6.66 3.74 19.19
CA ALA A 61 6.26 4.35 17.94
C ALA A 61 5.70 5.76 18.18
N THR A 62 6.28 6.74 17.50
CA THR A 62 5.78 8.11 17.42
C THR A 62 4.50 8.18 16.56
N PRO A 63 3.71 9.27 16.63
CA PRO A 63 2.53 9.43 15.78
C PRO A 63 2.82 9.28 14.28
N ASP A 64 3.96 9.79 13.80
CA ASP A 64 4.40 9.63 12.41
C ASP A 64 4.70 8.17 12.07
N GLU A 65 5.36 7.44 12.97
CA GLU A 65 5.63 6.02 12.80
C GLU A 65 4.34 5.19 12.85
N MET A 66 3.35 5.58 13.66
CA MET A 66 2.06 4.90 13.70
C MET A 66 1.37 4.94 12.33
N VAL A 67 1.36 6.10 11.64
CA VAL A 67 0.80 6.20 10.27
C VAL A 67 1.52 5.25 9.32
N GLU A 68 2.85 5.20 9.34
CA GLU A 68 3.62 4.30 8.48
C GLU A 68 3.40 2.81 8.82
N LEU A 69 3.19 2.48 10.09
CA LEU A 69 2.82 1.14 10.52
C LEU A 69 1.44 0.75 10.00
N VAL A 70 0.45 1.65 9.99
CA VAL A 70 -0.87 1.38 9.39
C VAL A 70 -0.73 1.11 7.90
N ARG A 71 0.05 1.93 7.18
CA ARG A 71 0.31 1.74 5.75
C ARG A 71 0.97 0.39 5.45
N ARG A 72 1.86 -0.05 6.34
CA ARG A 72 2.49 -1.39 6.26
C ARG A 72 1.49 -2.50 6.54
N GLU A 73 0.65 -2.36 7.56
CA GLU A 73 -0.43 -3.31 7.86
C GLU A 73 -1.36 -3.45 6.66
N ARG A 74 -1.83 -2.32 6.10
CA ARG A 74 -2.68 -2.28 4.91
C ARG A 74 -2.07 -3.00 3.71
N ARG A 75 -0.77 -2.80 3.48
CA ARG A 75 -0.05 -3.46 2.38
C ARG A 75 -0.03 -4.99 2.52
N VAL A 76 0.07 -5.51 3.75
CA VAL A 76 0.10 -6.95 4.03
C VAL A 76 -1.31 -7.51 4.00
N GLU A 77 -2.23 -6.90 4.74
CA GLU A 77 -3.62 -7.32 4.90
C GLU A 77 -4.33 -7.40 3.55
N LEU A 78 -4.18 -6.38 2.70
CA LEU A 78 -4.90 -6.23 1.44
C LEU A 78 -4.04 -6.58 0.21
N ALA A 79 -3.00 -7.39 0.41
CA ALA A 79 -2.12 -7.81 -0.68
C ALA A 79 -2.92 -8.55 -1.76
N PHE A 80 -2.69 -8.16 -3.03
CA PHE A 80 -3.37 -8.71 -4.21
C PHE A 80 -4.89 -8.41 -4.30
N GLU A 81 -5.39 -7.44 -3.53
CA GLU A 81 -6.81 -7.01 -3.59
C GLU A 81 -7.02 -5.73 -4.44
N GLY A 82 -6.02 -5.33 -5.24
CA GLY A 82 -6.12 -4.19 -6.17
C GLY A 82 -5.94 -2.80 -5.55
N LEU A 83 -5.71 -2.71 -4.24
CA LEU A 83 -5.62 -1.43 -3.52
C LEU A 83 -4.24 -0.77 -3.60
N ARG A 84 -3.16 -1.55 -3.66
CA ARG A 84 -1.79 -1.01 -3.63
C ARG A 84 -1.50 0.03 -4.73
N PHE A 85 -2.11 -0.14 -5.90
CA PHE A 85 -1.98 0.81 -7.01
C PHE A 85 -2.47 2.21 -6.62
N TYR A 86 -3.59 2.28 -5.90
CA TYR A 86 -4.20 3.53 -5.46
C TYR A 86 -3.50 4.05 -4.20
N ASP A 87 -3.19 3.19 -3.23
CA ASP A 87 -2.51 3.56 -2.00
C ASP A 87 -1.19 4.32 -2.26
N THR A 88 -0.35 3.83 -3.18
CA THR A 88 0.93 4.51 -3.48
C THR A 88 0.74 5.88 -4.11
N ARG A 89 -0.37 6.08 -4.83
CA ARG A 89 -0.70 7.33 -5.51
C ARG A 89 -1.33 8.34 -4.57
N THR A 90 -2.25 7.91 -3.71
CA THR A 90 -2.90 8.80 -2.72
C THR A 90 -1.92 9.27 -1.66
N TRP A 91 -1.00 8.40 -1.23
CA TRP A 91 0.06 8.77 -0.29
C TRP A 91 1.23 9.52 -0.94
N MET A 92 1.21 9.73 -2.26
CA MET A 92 2.29 10.37 -3.03
C MET A 92 3.66 9.69 -2.84
N ILE A 93 3.66 8.35 -2.68
CA ILE A 93 4.88 7.55 -2.49
C ILE A 93 5.31 6.75 -3.73
N ALA A 94 4.57 6.87 -4.84
CA ALA A 94 4.81 6.07 -6.04
C ALA A 94 6.16 6.38 -6.71
N THR A 95 6.69 7.59 -6.55
CA THR A 95 8.04 7.93 -7.05
C THR A 95 9.15 7.20 -6.28
N GLN A 96 8.89 6.75 -5.05
CA GLN A 96 9.82 5.95 -4.25
C GLN A 96 9.55 4.44 -4.38
N THR A 97 8.29 4.02 -4.50
CA THR A 97 7.94 2.59 -4.49
C THR A 97 7.75 1.94 -5.85
N ASP A 98 7.39 2.74 -6.87
CA ASP A 98 7.01 2.25 -8.19
C ASP A 98 8.03 2.68 -9.27
N ASN A 99 9.16 3.26 -8.85
CA ASN A 99 10.25 3.73 -9.69
C ASN A 99 11.56 2.99 -9.37
N GLY A 100 12.36 2.67 -10.39
CA GLY A 100 13.66 2.03 -10.23
C GLY A 100 13.62 0.50 -10.23
N PRO A 101 14.70 -0.16 -9.79
CA PRO A 101 14.85 -1.61 -9.90
C PRO A 101 13.90 -2.35 -8.95
N MET A 102 13.22 -3.36 -9.47
CA MET A 102 12.37 -4.28 -8.74
C MET A 102 13.10 -5.60 -8.56
N TYR A 103 13.11 -6.11 -7.33
CA TYR A 103 13.97 -7.23 -6.95
C TYR A 103 13.17 -8.52 -6.73
N GLY A 104 13.79 -9.63 -7.13
CA GLY A 104 13.34 -10.99 -6.88
C GLY A 104 14.53 -11.90 -6.58
N MET A 105 14.24 -13.18 -6.39
CA MET A 105 15.27 -14.24 -6.32
C MET A 105 15.73 -14.62 -7.73
N ASP A 106 16.94 -15.15 -7.85
CA ASP A 106 17.54 -15.46 -9.15
C ASP A 106 16.99 -16.75 -9.75
N THR A 107 16.01 -16.61 -10.65
CA THR A 107 15.37 -17.72 -11.35
C THR A 107 16.19 -18.27 -12.52
N SER A 108 17.35 -17.68 -12.84
CA SER A 108 18.23 -18.19 -13.90
C SER A 108 19.04 -19.43 -13.50
N VAL A 109 19.10 -19.73 -12.20
CA VAL A 109 19.83 -20.88 -11.66
C VAL A 109 18.94 -22.12 -11.71
N PRO A 110 19.26 -23.13 -12.54
CA PRO A 110 18.43 -24.33 -12.67
C PRO A 110 18.46 -25.14 -11.36
N GLY A 111 17.27 -25.52 -10.89
CA GLY A 111 17.13 -26.44 -9.77
C GLY A 111 17.36 -27.90 -10.18
N SER A 112 17.46 -28.78 -9.17
CA SER A 112 17.54 -30.23 -9.38
C SER A 112 16.50 -30.93 -8.50
N GLY A 113 15.45 -31.49 -9.11
CA GLY A 113 14.35 -32.10 -8.38
C GLY A 113 13.68 -31.13 -7.40
N THR A 114 13.70 -31.47 -6.11
CA THR A 114 13.17 -30.64 -5.01
C THR A 114 14.23 -29.76 -4.33
N THR A 115 15.45 -29.73 -4.85
CA THR A 115 16.57 -28.97 -4.27
C THR A 115 16.66 -27.60 -4.92
N THR A 116 16.45 -26.55 -4.11
CA THR A 116 16.71 -25.17 -4.49
C THR A 116 18.21 -24.90 -4.46
N PRO A 117 18.83 -24.47 -5.57
CA PRO A 117 20.26 -24.22 -5.63
C PRO A 117 20.63 -22.95 -4.86
N ASP A 118 21.82 -22.89 -4.26
CA ASP A 118 22.25 -21.74 -3.45
C ASP A 118 22.20 -20.41 -4.23
N GLY A 119 22.48 -20.47 -5.54
CA GLY A 119 22.42 -19.30 -6.41
C GLY A 119 21.03 -18.67 -6.52
N PHE A 120 19.95 -19.42 -6.30
CA PHE A 120 18.57 -18.89 -6.31
C PHE A 120 18.38 -17.80 -5.26
N TRP A 121 18.97 -17.96 -4.07
CA TRP A 121 18.80 -17.02 -2.95
C TRP A 121 19.48 -15.67 -3.14
N ARG A 122 20.21 -15.48 -4.25
CA ARG A 122 20.75 -14.19 -4.64
C ARG A 122 19.62 -13.27 -5.10
N ARG A 123 19.55 -12.07 -4.52
CA ARG A 123 18.66 -11.02 -4.99
C ARG A 123 19.15 -10.44 -6.32
N VAL A 124 18.29 -10.43 -7.32
CA VAL A 124 18.54 -9.84 -8.64
C VAL A 124 17.40 -8.90 -9.04
N SER A 125 17.71 -7.86 -9.82
CA SER A 125 16.70 -6.99 -10.41
C SER A 125 16.05 -7.72 -11.59
N PHE A 126 14.73 -7.88 -11.57
CA PHE A 126 13.98 -8.52 -12.66
C PHE A 126 13.35 -7.50 -13.62
N GLU A 127 13.18 -6.25 -13.18
CA GLU A 127 12.55 -5.18 -13.94
C GLU A 127 13.09 -3.83 -13.43
N ASN A 128 13.26 -2.84 -14.31
CA ASN A 128 13.49 -1.46 -13.91
C ASN A 128 12.32 -0.58 -14.32
N ARG A 129 11.52 -0.14 -13.34
CA ARG A 129 10.31 0.65 -13.57
C ARG A 129 10.61 2.13 -13.70
N ILE A 130 9.75 2.83 -14.44
CA ILE A 130 9.82 4.28 -14.60
C ILE A 130 8.51 4.88 -14.09
N PHE A 131 8.60 5.65 -13.01
CA PHE A 131 7.49 6.46 -12.51
C PHE A 131 7.86 7.95 -12.56
N ARG A 132 7.01 8.73 -13.24
CA ARG A 132 7.15 10.19 -13.39
C ARG A 132 5.96 10.87 -12.73
N ASN A 133 6.10 12.15 -12.40
CA ASN A 133 5.04 12.90 -11.70
C ASN A 133 3.71 12.94 -12.48
N ASN A 134 3.73 12.90 -13.82
CA ASN A 134 2.51 12.80 -14.61
C ASN A 134 1.79 11.44 -14.45
N HIS A 135 2.49 10.36 -14.08
CA HIS A 135 1.89 9.03 -13.88
C HIS A 135 0.99 8.91 -12.64
N TYR A 136 0.87 9.96 -11.81
CA TYR A 136 -0.14 10.02 -10.73
C TYR A 136 -1.57 10.08 -11.26
N LEU A 137 -1.79 10.63 -12.46
CA LEU A 137 -3.09 10.71 -13.13
C LEU A 137 -3.03 10.03 -14.49
N PHE A 138 -4.13 9.39 -14.91
CA PHE A 138 -4.23 8.85 -16.27
C PHE A 138 -4.41 9.98 -17.29
N PRO A 139 -3.80 9.87 -18.49
CA PRO A 139 -4.07 10.82 -19.56
C PRO A 139 -5.51 10.64 -20.07
N PHE A 140 -6.16 11.75 -20.40
CA PHE A 140 -7.36 11.69 -21.23
C PHE A 140 -6.99 11.25 -22.65
N PRO A 141 -7.73 10.31 -23.27
CA PRO A 141 -7.48 9.91 -24.65
C PRO A 141 -7.61 11.11 -25.61
N GLN A 142 -6.71 11.22 -26.59
CA GLN A 142 -6.69 12.33 -27.55
C GLN A 142 -8.05 12.55 -28.24
N ARG A 143 -8.74 11.45 -28.59
CA ARG A 143 -10.07 11.53 -29.22
C ARG A 143 -11.08 12.31 -28.38
N GLU A 144 -11.01 12.24 -27.04
CA GLU A 144 -11.96 12.92 -26.17
C GLU A 144 -11.63 14.42 -26.06
N LEU A 145 -10.34 14.78 -26.07
CA LEU A 145 -9.89 16.17 -26.19
C LEU A 145 -10.30 16.79 -27.53
N ASP A 146 -10.22 16.00 -28.61
CA ASP A 146 -10.62 16.48 -29.93
C ASP A 146 -12.13 16.73 -30.02
N ARG A 147 -12.94 15.89 -29.36
CA ARG A 147 -14.41 16.00 -29.31
C ARG A 147 -14.89 17.11 -28.40
N ASN A 148 -14.31 17.26 -27.22
CA ASN A 148 -14.73 18.24 -26.23
C ASN A 148 -13.66 19.33 -26.06
N LYS A 149 -13.87 20.49 -26.70
CA LYS A 149 -12.94 21.62 -26.63
C LYS A 149 -12.87 22.32 -25.27
N LEU A 150 -13.77 21.98 -24.33
CA LEU A 150 -13.71 22.44 -22.94
C LEU A 150 -12.88 21.50 -22.04
N LEU A 151 -12.56 20.29 -22.52
CA LEU A 151 -11.75 19.34 -21.77
C LEU A 151 -10.26 19.70 -21.93
N THR A 152 -9.57 19.88 -20.82
CA THR A 152 -8.11 20.06 -20.78
C THR A 152 -7.43 18.79 -20.29
N GLN A 153 -6.18 18.60 -20.71
CA GLN A 153 -5.39 17.43 -20.32
C GLN A 153 -4.92 17.53 -18.86
N ASN A 154 -4.73 16.38 -18.21
CA ASN A 154 -4.06 16.28 -16.92
C ASN A 154 -2.61 16.76 -17.01
N TYR A 155 -2.12 17.39 -15.94
CA TYR A 155 -0.80 18.02 -15.95
C TYR A 155 0.33 17.04 -16.33
N GLY A 156 1.13 17.42 -17.32
CA GLY A 156 2.30 16.67 -17.79
C GLY A 156 2.00 15.55 -18.79
N TRP A 157 0.77 15.45 -19.30
CA TRP A 157 0.38 14.58 -20.42
C TRP A 157 0.10 15.36 -21.71
#